data_AF-A0A0D3JLA1-F1
#
_entry.id   AF-A0A0D3JLA1-F1
#
_cell.length_a   1.000
_cell.length_b   1.000
_cell.length_c   1.000
_cell.angle_alpha   90.00
_cell.angle_beta   90.00
_cell.angle_gamma   90.00
#
_symmetry.space_group_name_H-M   'P 1'
#
loop_
_entity.id
_entity.type
_entity.pdbx_description
1 polymer ?
#
loop_
_entity_poly.entity_id
_entity_poly.type
_entity_poly.pdbx_seq_one_letter_code
_entity_poly.pdbx_strand_id
1 'polypeptide(L)'
;MNCAPKAGRRAAAIMGRLLRRQSSVAQAPGLRSYPVIGSMLNLPAENVWHLQRRAARANAPDIYLMFANGYSKMGHFYTMGFPGVGEGVHGTIYICSDPEEYRMPGADEPGGATRGALNIFGHGEAWRQERMFFQQDLQTPKAARGYIPGLAKAAQLASRGAPACADSMDSFAARSSFDLFTAAFFGQLIESADPATPSLPGNLEFAEATDR
;
A
#
# COMPACT_ATOMS: atom_id res chain seq x y z
N MET A 1 -28.61 51.21 8.57
CA MET A 1 -27.45 50.91 7.70
C MET A 1 -27.10 49.43 7.86
N ASN A 2 -27.50 48.59 6.91
CA ASN A 2 -27.30 47.13 6.96
C ASN A 2 -25.98 46.77 6.26
N CYS A 3 -24.92 46.52 7.04
CA CYS A 3 -23.69 45.92 6.54
C CYS A 3 -23.86 44.41 6.43
N ALA A 4 -24.23 43.93 5.25
CA ALA A 4 -24.18 42.50 4.93
C ALA A 4 -22.72 41.99 4.92
N PRO A 5 -22.45 40.76 5.41
CA PRO A 5 -21.09 40.27 5.60
C PRO A 5 -20.42 39.90 4.26
N LYS A 6 -19.29 40.55 3.96
CA LYS A 6 -18.44 40.31 2.77
C LYS A 6 -17.80 38.91 2.70
N ALA A 7 -17.97 38.07 3.74
CA ALA A 7 -17.37 36.75 3.84
C ALA A 7 -17.88 35.74 2.79
N GLY A 8 -19.16 35.81 2.41
CA GLY A 8 -19.77 34.84 1.49
C GLY A 8 -19.22 34.87 0.06
N ARG A 9 -18.79 36.05 -0.43
CA ARG A 9 -18.32 36.19 -1.83
C ARG A 9 -16.94 35.58 -2.06
N ARG A 10 -16.06 35.55 -1.06
CA ARG A 10 -14.75 34.90 -1.16
C ARG A 10 -14.86 33.37 -1.15
N ALA A 11 -15.68 32.82 -0.26
CA ALA A 11 -15.91 31.37 -0.20
C ALA A 11 -16.53 30.83 -1.50
N ALA A 12 -17.52 31.53 -2.07
CA ALA A 12 -18.14 31.16 -3.34
C ALA A 12 -17.15 31.22 -4.53
N ALA A 13 -16.24 32.20 -4.55
CA ALA A 13 -15.22 32.30 -5.60
C ALA A 13 -14.16 31.20 -5.52
N ILE A 14 -13.77 30.80 -4.30
CA ILE A 14 -12.85 29.68 -4.08
C ILE A 14 -13.51 28.35 -4.47
N MET A 15 -14.74 28.10 -4.03
CA MET A 15 -15.52 26.92 -4.43
C MET A 15 -15.77 26.87 -5.93
N GLY A 16 -16.09 27.99 -6.57
CA GLY A 16 -16.29 28.06 -8.02
C GLY A 16 -15.01 27.74 -8.82
N ARG A 17 -13.83 28.10 -8.31
CA ARG A 17 -12.54 27.72 -8.93
C ARG A 17 -12.22 26.24 -8.72
N LEU A 18 -12.49 25.70 -7.53
CA LEU A 18 -12.30 24.27 -7.24
C LEU A 18 -13.21 23.39 -8.09
N LEU A 19 -14.49 23.75 -8.21
CA LEU A 19 -15.47 23.04 -9.03
C LEU A 19 -15.16 23.11 -10.54
N ARG A 20 -14.67 24.26 -11.04
CA ARG A 20 -14.18 24.36 -12.43
C ARG A 20 -12.91 23.53 -12.67
N ARG A 21 -12.05 23.37 -11.66
CA ARG A 21 -10.86 22.51 -11.77
C ARG A 21 -11.27 21.04 -11.84
N GLN A 22 -12.26 20.62 -11.04
CA GLN A 22 -12.82 19.25 -11.08
C GLN A 22 -13.43 18.90 -12.44
N SER A 23 -14.13 19.81 -13.11
CA SER A 23 -14.71 19.54 -14.44
C SER A 23 -13.70 19.57 -15.59
N SER A 24 -12.43 19.92 -15.32
CA SER A 24 -11.34 19.98 -16.31
C SER A 24 -10.32 18.85 -16.20
N VAL A 25 -10.50 17.91 -15.27
CA VAL A 25 -9.55 16.80 -15.09
C VAL A 25 -9.65 15.86 -16.29
N ALA A 26 -8.50 15.59 -16.92
CA ALA A 26 -8.43 14.66 -18.03
C ALA A 26 -8.88 13.26 -17.57
N GLN A 27 -9.84 12.68 -18.31
CA GLN A 27 -10.30 11.32 -18.08
C GLN A 27 -9.54 10.38 -19.01
N ALA A 28 -9.04 9.27 -18.46
CA ALA A 28 -8.33 8.27 -19.23
C ALA A 28 -9.17 7.68 -20.38
N PRO A 29 -8.67 7.65 -21.64
CA PRO A 29 -9.25 6.80 -22.65
C PRO A 29 -9.03 5.33 -22.24
N GLY A 30 -10.12 4.73 -21.76
CA GLY A 30 -10.19 3.43 -21.13
C GLY A 30 -11.63 3.19 -20.68
N LEU A 31 -11.96 1.93 -20.39
CA LEU A 31 -13.34 1.47 -20.18
C LEU A 31 -14.16 2.43 -19.30
N ARG A 32 -15.24 3.00 -19.84
CA ARG A 32 -16.37 3.52 -19.06
C ARG A 32 -17.14 2.37 -18.37
N SER A 33 -16.42 1.35 -17.90
CA SER A 33 -16.83 -0.05 -17.75
C SER A 33 -16.96 -0.78 -19.09
N TYR A 34 -16.44 -2.01 -19.19
CA TYR A 34 -17.23 -3.03 -19.88
C TYR A 34 -18.46 -3.15 -18.99
N PRO A 35 -19.70 -3.18 -19.52
CA PRO A 35 -20.74 -3.80 -18.74
C PRO A 35 -20.19 -5.17 -18.36
N VAL A 36 -19.97 -5.40 -17.07
CA VAL A 36 -19.90 -6.75 -16.57
C VAL A 36 -21.32 -7.27 -16.78
N ILE A 37 -21.60 -7.74 -18.00
CA ILE A 37 -22.82 -8.45 -18.32
C ILE A 37 -22.82 -9.64 -17.36
N GLY A 38 -23.89 -9.73 -16.58
CA GLY A 38 -24.02 -10.49 -15.35
C GLY A 38 -23.23 -11.81 -15.28
N SER A 39 -22.24 -11.85 -14.40
CA SER A 39 -21.84 -13.07 -13.68
C SER A 39 -20.87 -12.82 -12.51
N MET A 40 -20.13 -11.69 -12.48
CA MET A 40 -19.14 -11.45 -11.40
C MET A 40 -19.70 -10.84 -10.11
N LEU A 41 -20.94 -10.32 -10.11
CA LEU A 41 -21.57 -9.75 -8.90
C LEU A 41 -22.05 -10.81 -7.90
N ASN A 42 -22.07 -12.09 -8.28
CA ASN A 42 -22.47 -13.22 -7.43
C ASN A 42 -21.31 -14.19 -7.16
N LEU A 43 -20.06 -13.79 -7.42
CA LEU A 43 -18.93 -14.63 -7.06
C LEU A 43 -18.70 -14.50 -5.54
N PRO A 44 -18.69 -15.62 -4.79
CA PRO A 44 -18.24 -15.62 -3.41
C PRO A 44 -16.87 -14.92 -3.31
N ALA A 45 -16.63 -14.21 -2.21
CA ALA A 45 -15.39 -13.45 -2.02
C ALA A 45 -14.13 -14.31 -2.24
N GLU A 46 -14.19 -15.60 -1.93
CA GLU A 46 -13.10 -16.55 -2.19
C GLU A 46 -12.74 -16.67 -3.70
N ASN A 47 -13.68 -16.50 -4.62
CA ASN A 47 -13.45 -16.68 -6.05
C ASN A 47 -12.94 -15.42 -6.75
N VAL A 48 -13.22 -14.24 -6.20
CA VAL A 48 -12.69 -12.96 -6.72
C VAL A 48 -11.18 -12.93 -6.60
N TRP A 49 -10.64 -13.42 -5.47
CA TRP A 49 -9.19 -13.52 -5.25
C TRP A 49 -8.50 -14.44 -6.25
N HIS A 50 -9.04 -15.65 -6.47
CA HIS A 50 -8.45 -16.60 -7.42
C HIS A 50 -8.52 -16.11 -8.87
N LEU A 51 -9.60 -15.42 -9.27
CA LEU A 51 -9.72 -14.83 -10.60
C LEU A 51 -8.79 -13.62 -10.79
N GLN A 52 -8.63 -12.75 -9.79
CA GLN A 52 -7.65 -11.68 -9.82
C GLN A 52 -6.22 -12.22 -9.89
N ARG A 53 -5.88 -13.25 -9.10
CA ARG A 53 -4.57 -13.91 -9.12
C ARG A 53 -4.30 -14.59 -10.47
N ARG A 54 -5.32 -15.22 -11.05
CA ARG A 54 -5.22 -15.87 -12.37
C ARG A 54 -5.12 -14.85 -13.49
N ALA A 55 -5.85 -13.74 -13.43
CA ALA A 55 -5.74 -12.62 -14.37
C ALA A 55 -4.38 -11.92 -14.25
N ALA A 56 -3.89 -11.68 -13.02
CA ALA A 56 -2.55 -11.15 -12.75
C ALA A 56 -1.45 -12.04 -13.37
N ARG A 57 -1.62 -13.36 -13.32
CA ARG A 57 -0.71 -14.33 -13.94
C ARG A 57 -0.87 -14.45 -15.47
N ALA A 58 -2.01 -14.05 -16.05
CA ALA A 58 -2.39 -14.40 -17.42
C ALA A 58 -2.44 -13.20 -18.38
N ASN A 59 -1.63 -12.15 -18.17
CA ASN A 59 -1.62 -10.87 -18.92
C ASN A 59 -2.47 -9.74 -18.33
N ALA A 60 -2.62 -9.62 -17.01
CA ALA A 60 -2.96 -8.31 -16.48
C ALA A 60 -1.86 -7.35 -16.98
N PRO A 61 -2.19 -6.28 -17.72
CA PRO A 61 -1.20 -5.26 -18.02
C PRO A 61 -0.64 -4.85 -16.66
N ASP A 62 0.68 -4.96 -16.54
CA ASP A 62 1.40 -4.54 -15.35
C ASP A 62 0.79 -3.23 -14.86
N ILE A 63 0.27 -3.22 -13.63
CA ILE A 63 -0.44 -2.07 -13.07
C ILE A 63 0.45 -0.82 -13.12
N TYR A 64 1.77 -1.01 -13.03
CA TYR A 64 2.76 0.04 -13.20
C TYR A 64 2.80 0.55 -14.65
N LEU A 65 2.76 -0.33 -15.65
CA LEU A 65 2.65 0.08 -17.06
C LEU A 65 1.33 0.78 -17.35
N MET A 66 0.23 0.37 -16.72
CA MET A 66 -1.05 1.05 -16.83
C MET A 66 -0.95 2.49 -16.31
N PHE A 67 -0.38 2.69 -15.12
CA PHE A 67 -0.18 4.03 -14.56
C PHE A 67 0.84 4.87 -15.34
N ALA A 68 1.94 4.28 -15.82
CA ALA A 68 2.93 4.94 -16.64
C ALA A 68 2.35 5.38 -18.00
N ASN A 69 1.56 4.53 -18.65
CA ASN A 69 0.83 4.90 -19.86
C ASN A 69 -0.18 6.01 -19.57
N GLY A 70 -0.88 5.93 -18.44
CA GLY A 70 -1.82 6.95 -18.02
C GLY A 70 -1.16 8.32 -17.90
N TYR A 71 -0.05 8.36 -17.17
CA TYR A 71 0.81 9.53 -17.03
C TYR A 71 1.28 10.09 -18.38
N SER A 72 1.83 9.24 -19.25
CA SER A 72 2.36 9.68 -20.55
C SER A 72 1.31 10.30 -21.48
N LYS A 73 0.04 9.89 -21.35
CA LYS A 73 -1.05 10.30 -22.24
C LYS A 73 -1.91 11.42 -21.67
N MET A 74 -2.06 11.51 -20.34
CA MET A 74 -2.99 12.42 -19.68
C MET A 74 -2.32 13.44 -18.77
N GLY A 75 -1.01 13.29 -18.53
CA GLY A 75 -0.24 14.15 -17.65
C GLY A 75 -0.27 13.69 -16.18
N HIS A 76 0.11 14.60 -15.29
CA HIS A 76 0.39 14.31 -13.89
C HIS A 76 -0.85 14.12 -12.99
N PHE A 77 -2.04 14.46 -13.48
CA PHE A 77 -3.28 14.35 -12.71
C PHE A 77 -4.43 13.91 -13.62
N TYR A 78 -4.98 12.72 -13.36
CA TYR A 78 -6.07 12.14 -14.14
C TYR A 78 -6.96 11.25 -13.28
N THR A 79 -8.13 10.89 -13.80
CA THR A 79 -9.04 9.94 -13.14
C THR A 79 -9.21 8.67 -13.95
N MET A 80 -9.45 7.56 -13.25
CA MET A 80 -9.89 6.31 -13.87
C MET A 80 -10.88 5.56 -12.99
N GLY A 81 -11.71 4.74 -13.61
CA GLY A 81 -12.59 3.81 -12.89
C GLY A 81 -11.79 2.62 -12.37
N PHE A 82 -11.98 2.26 -11.11
CA PHE A 82 -11.38 1.08 -10.49
C PHE A 82 -12.47 0.12 -9.99
N PRO A 83 -12.59 -1.10 -10.54
CA PRO A 83 -13.58 -2.07 -10.09
C PRO A 83 -13.35 -2.46 -8.62
N GLY A 84 -14.42 -2.49 -7.82
CA GLY A 84 -14.37 -2.95 -6.42
C GLY A 84 -13.92 -1.90 -5.39
N VAL A 85 -13.74 -0.64 -5.79
CA VAL A 85 -13.48 0.49 -4.87
C VAL A 85 -14.72 1.40 -4.82
N GLY A 86 -15.08 1.94 -3.65
CA GLY A 86 -16.17 2.92 -3.47
C GLY A 86 -17.60 2.35 -3.31
N GLU A 87 -18.58 3.22 -3.06
CA GLU A 87 -20.01 2.86 -3.00
C GLU A 87 -20.60 2.82 -4.41
N GLY A 88 -20.58 1.64 -5.05
CA GLY A 88 -21.20 1.42 -6.36
C GLY A 88 -20.47 0.38 -7.21
N VAL A 89 -20.90 0.21 -8.46
CA VAL A 89 -20.28 -0.74 -9.42
C VAL A 89 -18.86 -0.28 -9.81
N HIS A 90 -18.57 1.03 -9.71
CA HIS A 90 -17.29 1.63 -10.09
C HIS A 90 -16.89 2.78 -9.15
N GLY A 91 -15.78 2.62 -8.44
CA GLY A 91 -15.12 3.73 -7.77
C GLY A 91 -14.34 4.56 -8.77
N THR A 92 -14.34 5.88 -8.59
CA THR A 92 -13.41 6.75 -9.30
C THR A 92 -12.17 6.92 -8.43
N ILE A 93 -11.01 6.53 -8.96
CA ILE A 93 -9.73 6.85 -8.33
C ILE A 93 -9.13 8.09 -9.02
N TYR A 94 -8.56 8.96 -8.20
CA TYR A 94 -7.78 10.11 -8.65
C TYR A 94 -6.32 9.70 -8.60
N ILE A 95 -5.62 9.84 -9.72
CA ILE A 95 -4.21 9.50 -9.83
C ILE A 95 -3.45 10.80 -9.95
N CYS A 96 -2.60 11.03 -8.95
CA CYS A 96 -1.64 12.11 -8.94
C CYS A 96 -0.23 11.51 -9.10
N SER A 97 0.59 12.11 -9.93
CA SER A 97 2.00 11.73 -10.11
C SER A 97 2.92 12.95 -10.07
N ASP A 98 2.39 14.12 -9.72
CA ASP A 98 3.18 15.32 -9.48
C ASP A 98 3.67 15.34 -8.02
N PRO A 99 4.98 15.27 -7.75
CA PRO A 99 5.51 15.38 -6.39
C PRO A 99 5.15 16.70 -5.69
N GLU A 100 4.88 17.79 -6.44
CA GLU A 100 4.49 19.08 -5.85
C GLU A 100 3.07 19.05 -5.29
N GLU A 101 2.14 18.32 -5.92
CA GLU A 101 0.75 18.20 -5.43
C GLU A 101 0.71 17.45 -4.08
N TYR A 102 1.65 16.53 -3.83
CA TYR A 102 1.81 15.85 -2.53
C TYR A 102 2.39 16.74 -1.43
N ARG A 103 2.91 17.93 -1.76
CA ARG A 103 3.40 18.89 -0.76
C ARG A 103 2.30 19.76 -0.17
N MET A 104 1.08 19.69 -0.68
CA MET A 104 -0.01 20.54 -0.20
C MET A 104 -0.42 20.14 1.23
N PRO A 105 -0.29 21.04 2.22
CA PRO A 105 -0.74 20.76 3.58
C PRO A 105 -2.26 20.64 3.59
N GLY A 106 -2.79 19.51 4.08
CA GLY A 106 -4.23 19.24 4.17
C GLY A 106 -4.77 18.15 3.25
N ALA A 107 -3.90 17.39 2.56
CA ALA A 107 -4.28 16.11 1.94
C ALA A 107 -4.45 15.01 3.02
N ASP A 108 -5.26 15.29 4.05
CA ASP A 108 -5.70 14.26 5.00
C ASP A 108 -6.68 13.35 4.24
N GLU A 109 -6.18 12.25 3.70
CA GLU A 109 -6.97 11.34 2.86
C GLU A 109 -8.09 10.66 3.68
N PRO A 110 -9.34 10.65 3.18
CA PRO A 110 -10.38 9.78 3.70
C PRO A 110 -10.13 8.35 3.21
N GLY A 111 -9.23 7.62 3.87
CA GLY A 111 -9.08 6.18 3.68
C GLY A 111 -10.31 5.46 4.25
N GLY A 112 -10.90 4.51 3.53
CA GLY A 112 -12.00 3.70 4.04
C GLY A 112 -11.52 2.73 5.11
N ALA A 113 -12.30 2.58 6.20
CA ALA A 113 -11.99 1.66 7.29
C ALA A 113 -11.94 0.19 6.80
N THR A 114 -10.74 -0.38 6.68
CA THR A 114 -10.58 -1.82 6.50
C THR A 114 -10.78 -2.52 7.86
N ARG A 115 -11.81 -3.37 7.97
CA ARG A 115 -11.97 -4.28 9.12
C ARG A 115 -10.90 -5.38 9.05
N GLY A 116 -9.77 -5.16 9.72
CA GLY A 116 -8.64 -6.09 9.77
C GLY A 116 -7.72 -5.78 10.95
N ALA A 117 -6.88 -6.74 11.33
CA ALA A 117 -6.21 -6.86 12.64
C ALA A 117 -5.20 -5.76 13.04
N LEU A 118 -5.07 -4.66 12.29
CA LEU A 118 -4.29 -3.47 12.65
C LEU A 118 -4.98 -2.24 12.05
N ASN A 119 -5.28 -1.21 12.84
CA ASN A 119 -5.85 0.05 12.34
C ASN A 119 -4.82 0.92 11.60
N ILE A 120 -3.63 0.40 11.27
CA ILE A 120 -2.60 1.11 10.51
C ILE A 120 -3.06 1.57 9.11
N PHE A 121 -4.09 0.92 8.55
CA PHE A 121 -4.74 1.28 7.29
C PHE A 121 -6.04 2.08 7.49
N GLY A 122 -6.42 2.33 8.73
CA GLY A 122 -7.63 3.06 9.09
C GLY A 122 -7.41 4.57 9.17
N HIS A 123 -8.37 5.24 9.81
CA HIS A 123 -8.35 6.68 10.06
C HIS A 123 -8.87 6.99 11.46
N GLY A 124 -8.70 8.24 11.89
CA GLY A 124 -9.18 8.72 13.19
C GLY A 124 -8.25 8.38 14.36
N GLU A 125 -8.80 8.42 15.57
CA GLU A 125 -8.01 8.37 16.80
C GLU A 125 -7.32 7.03 17.02
N ALA A 126 -7.95 5.90 16.67
CA ALA A 126 -7.34 4.57 16.81
C ALA A 126 -6.11 4.41 15.88
N TRP A 127 -6.26 4.78 14.60
CA TRP A 127 -5.13 4.83 13.65
C TRP A 127 -4.03 5.76 14.14
N ARG A 128 -4.39 6.95 14.64
CA ARG A 128 -3.42 7.92 15.17
C ARG A 128 -2.62 7.33 16.33
N GLN A 129 -3.28 6.66 17.27
CA GLN A 129 -2.61 6.04 18.41
C GLN A 129 -1.63 4.95 17.98
N GLU A 130 -2.05 4.03 17.10
CA GLU A 130 -1.17 3.00 16.55
C GLU A 130 0.00 3.61 15.76
N ARG A 131 -0.26 4.63 14.93
CA ARG A 131 0.78 5.29 14.15
C ARG A 131 1.80 6.00 15.03
N MET A 132 1.34 6.68 16.09
CA MET A 132 2.21 7.32 17.07
C MET A 132 3.11 6.31 17.78
N PHE A 133 2.58 5.13 18.13
CA PHE A 133 3.36 4.03 18.68
C PHE A 133 4.50 3.63 17.73
N PHE A 134 4.19 3.30 16.47
CA PHE A 134 5.24 2.95 15.49
C PHE A 134 6.26 4.09 15.27
N GLN A 135 5.81 5.34 15.26
CA GLN A 135 6.70 6.47 15.04
C GLN A 135 7.67 6.68 16.22
N GLN A 136 7.18 6.59 17.46
CA GLN A 136 8.01 6.77 18.65
C GLN A 136 8.97 5.59 18.87
N ASP A 137 8.48 4.37 18.67
CA ASP A 137 9.20 3.16 19.07
C ASP A 137 9.99 2.49 17.94
N LEU A 138 9.78 2.92 16.68
CA LEU A 138 10.54 2.40 15.54
C LEU A 138 11.37 3.46 14.82
N GLN A 139 10.88 4.69 14.72
CA GLN A 139 11.50 5.70 13.84
C GLN A 139 12.39 6.71 14.57
N THR A 140 12.39 6.72 15.92
CA THR A 140 13.28 7.62 16.65
C THR A 140 14.73 7.13 16.60
N PRO A 141 15.74 8.04 16.52
CA PRO A 141 17.14 7.63 16.60
C PRO A 141 17.49 6.84 17.87
N LYS A 142 16.77 7.10 18.97
CA LYS A 142 16.93 6.36 20.22
C LYS A 142 16.45 4.92 20.07
N ALA A 143 15.26 4.68 19.52
CA ALA A 143 14.76 3.34 19.23
C ALA A 143 15.69 2.60 18.25
N ALA A 144 16.15 3.28 17.19
CA ALA A 144 17.04 2.72 16.20
C ALA A 144 18.33 2.15 16.79
N ARG A 145 18.94 2.83 17.77
CA ARG A 145 20.12 2.31 18.47
C ARG A 145 19.87 0.97 19.17
N GLY A 146 18.62 0.69 19.57
CA GLY A 146 18.24 -0.57 20.20
C GLY A 146 18.22 -1.73 19.22
N TYR A 147 17.63 -1.54 18.03
CA TYR A 147 17.44 -2.63 17.08
C TYR A 147 18.51 -2.74 15.99
N ILE A 148 19.26 -1.68 15.67
CA ILE A 148 20.31 -1.72 14.62
C ILE A 148 21.33 -2.85 14.83
N PRO A 149 21.85 -3.10 16.05
CA PRO A 149 22.78 -4.21 16.25
C PRO A 149 22.16 -5.58 15.94
N GLY A 150 20.85 -5.76 16.21
CA GLY A 150 20.11 -6.96 15.85
C GLY A 150 19.99 -7.12 14.34
N LEU A 151 19.62 -6.04 13.63
CA LEU A 151 19.57 -6.01 12.17
C LEU A 151 20.92 -6.33 11.53
N ALA A 152 22.01 -5.80 12.08
CA ALA A 152 23.36 -6.09 11.60
C ALA A 152 23.70 -7.58 11.74
N LYS A 153 23.33 -8.22 12.85
CA LYS A 153 23.51 -9.67 13.03
C LYS A 153 22.64 -10.49 12.07
N ALA A 154 21.37 -10.11 11.88
CA ALA A 154 20.49 -10.74 10.89
C ALA A 154 21.08 -10.66 9.47
N ALA A 155 21.60 -9.48 9.09
CA ALA A 155 22.24 -9.29 7.80
C ALA A 155 23.52 -10.12 7.63
N GLN A 156 24.34 -10.26 8.69
CA GLN A 156 25.51 -11.14 8.69
C GLN A 156 25.09 -12.61 8.49
N LEU A 157 24.03 -13.04 9.17
CA LEU A 157 23.49 -14.39 9.03
C LEU A 157 23.00 -14.65 7.60
N ALA A 158 22.19 -13.73 7.06
CA ALA A 158 21.72 -13.81 5.68
C ALA A 158 22.87 -13.85 4.67
N SER A 159 23.89 -13.01 4.85
CA SER A 159 25.09 -13.00 4.00
C SER A 159 25.82 -14.36 4.02
N ARG A 160 25.91 -15.01 5.19
CA ARG A 160 26.50 -16.35 5.33
C ARG A 160 25.66 -17.43 4.65
N GLY A 161 24.33 -17.34 4.76
CA GLY A 161 23.39 -18.30 4.16
C GLY A 161 23.20 -18.15 2.64
N ALA A 162 23.45 -16.98 2.08
CA ALA A 162 23.15 -16.66 0.68
C ALA A 162 23.74 -17.67 -0.35
N PRO A 163 25.01 -18.12 -0.25
CA PRO A 163 25.55 -19.08 -1.20
C PRO A 163 24.83 -20.43 -1.21
N ALA A 164 24.31 -20.87 -0.05
CA ALA A 164 23.58 -22.14 0.08
C ALA A 164 22.15 -22.07 -0.47
N CYS A 165 21.64 -20.87 -0.76
CA CYS A 165 20.28 -20.64 -1.21
C CYS A 165 20.20 -20.07 -2.64
N ALA A 166 21.27 -20.19 -3.43
CA ALA A 166 21.33 -19.64 -4.80
C ALA A 166 20.20 -20.14 -5.71
N ASP A 167 19.76 -21.38 -5.51
CA ASP A 167 18.68 -22.01 -6.28
C ASP A 167 17.28 -21.71 -5.73
N SER A 168 17.17 -20.99 -4.60
CA SER A 168 15.91 -20.75 -3.88
C SER A 168 15.86 -19.33 -3.30
N MET A 169 16.07 -18.33 -4.16
CA MET A 169 16.17 -16.92 -3.75
C MET A 169 14.90 -16.38 -3.08
N ASP A 170 13.71 -16.84 -3.47
CA ASP A 170 12.45 -16.41 -2.86
C ASP A 170 12.35 -16.86 -1.40
N SER A 171 12.59 -18.15 -1.13
CA SER A 171 12.60 -18.69 0.23
C SER A 171 13.74 -18.08 1.07
N PHE A 172 14.89 -17.79 0.47
CA PHE A 172 15.97 -17.06 1.13
C PHE A 172 15.55 -15.64 1.52
N ALA A 173 14.90 -14.91 0.61
CA ALA A 173 14.40 -13.56 0.88
C ALA A 173 13.34 -13.57 1.98
N ALA A 174 12.41 -14.53 1.97
CA ALA A 174 11.40 -14.69 3.00
C ALA A 174 12.04 -14.91 4.38
N ARG A 175 12.92 -15.91 4.52
CA ARG A 175 13.65 -16.20 5.76
C ARG A 175 14.49 -15.01 6.25
N SER A 176 15.26 -14.38 5.36
CA SER A 176 16.07 -13.19 5.68
C SER A 176 15.23 -12.01 6.15
N SER A 177 14.09 -11.76 5.49
CA SER A 177 13.17 -10.69 5.87
C SER A 177 12.56 -10.94 7.25
N PHE A 178 12.27 -12.21 7.57
CA PHE A 178 11.71 -12.58 8.85
C PHE A 178 12.72 -12.43 9.99
N ASP A 179 13.98 -12.84 9.78
CA ASP A 179 15.05 -12.60 10.77
C ASP A 179 15.29 -11.11 11.03
N LEU A 180 15.26 -10.28 9.98
CA LEU A 180 15.33 -8.82 10.14
C LEU A 180 14.14 -8.29 10.94
N PHE A 181 12.93 -8.77 10.64
CA PHE A 181 11.73 -8.38 11.34
C PHE A 181 11.78 -8.77 12.83
N THR A 182 12.11 -10.02 13.15
CA THR A 182 12.16 -10.48 14.55
C THR A 182 13.27 -9.79 15.33
N ALA A 183 14.40 -9.51 14.68
CA ALA A 183 15.48 -8.74 15.29
C ALA A 183 15.03 -7.31 15.63
N ALA A 184 14.26 -6.67 14.73
CA ALA A 184 13.76 -5.33 14.95
C ALA A 184 12.66 -5.26 16.02
N PHE A 185 11.68 -6.14 15.95
CA PHE A 185 10.45 -6.06 16.75
C PHE A 185 10.53 -6.80 18.09
N PHE A 186 11.31 -7.88 18.15
CA PHE A 186 11.39 -8.73 19.35
C PHE A 186 12.80 -8.77 19.95
N GLY A 187 13.79 -8.17 19.30
CA GLY A 187 15.19 -8.25 19.73
C GLY A 187 15.75 -9.68 19.66
N GLN A 188 15.15 -10.55 18.84
CA GLN A 188 15.50 -11.97 18.73
C GLN A 188 15.77 -12.34 17.26
N LEU A 189 16.76 -13.21 17.05
CA LEU A 189 17.01 -13.85 15.77
C LEU A 189 16.38 -15.23 15.81
N ILE A 190 15.62 -15.60 14.78
CA ILE A 190 15.10 -16.96 14.65
C ILE A 190 16.07 -17.86 13.88
N GLU A 191 17.10 -17.24 13.30
CA GLU A 191 18.24 -17.83 12.64
C GLU A 191 17.86 -18.70 11.42
N SER A 192 16.83 -18.30 10.70
CA SER A 192 16.31 -19.02 9.53
C SER A 192 17.07 -18.74 8.24
N ALA A 193 17.73 -17.59 8.13
CA ALA A 193 18.35 -17.15 6.88
C ALA A 193 19.56 -18.00 6.45
N ASP A 194 20.20 -18.70 7.39
CA ASP A 194 21.33 -19.59 7.14
C ASP A 194 20.95 -21.06 7.38
N PRO A 195 20.85 -21.89 6.33
CA PRO A 195 20.51 -23.31 6.46
C PRO A 195 21.48 -24.12 7.31
N ALA A 196 22.71 -23.65 7.48
CA ALA A 196 23.70 -24.32 8.33
C ALA A 196 23.52 -24.00 9.83
N THR A 197 22.69 -23.00 10.16
CA THR A 197 22.38 -22.66 11.55
C THR A 197 21.16 -23.46 12.02
N PRO A 198 21.26 -24.22 13.12
CA PRO A 198 20.12 -24.96 13.65
C PRO A 198 18.99 -23.99 14.05
N SER A 199 17.86 -24.05 13.34
CA SER A 199 16.64 -23.34 13.71
C SER A 199 15.57 -24.30 14.24
N LEU A 200 14.61 -23.79 14.99
CA LEU A 200 13.47 -24.59 15.43
C LEU A 200 12.61 -24.97 14.22
N PRO A 201 12.13 -26.23 14.10
CA PRO A 201 11.33 -26.66 12.95
C PRO A 201 10.12 -25.77 12.65
N GLY A 202 9.44 -25.27 13.69
CA GLY A 202 8.29 -24.37 13.53
C GLY A 202 8.63 -22.99 12.94
N ASN A 203 9.87 -22.52 13.08
CA ASN A 203 10.30 -21.25 12.51
C ASN A 203 10.45 -21.36 10.98
N LEU A 204 10.99 -22.48 10.50
CA LEU A 204 11.13 -22.74 9.06
C LEU A 204 9.77 -22.93 8.41
N GLU A 205 8.87 -23.69 9.03
CA GLU A 205 7.50 -23.86 8.53
C GLU A 205 6.76 -22.51 8.44
N PHE A 206 6.91 -21.66 9.46
CA PHE A 206 6.30 -20.33 9.45
C PHE A 206 6.86 -19.46 8.32
N ALA A 207 8.18 -19.44 8.14
CA ALA A 207 8.83 -18.62 7.11
C ALA A 207 8.52 -19.09 5.68
N GLU A 208 8.21 -20.36 5.48
CA GLU A 208 7.92 -20.98 4.18
C GLU A 208 6.43 -21.05 3.85
N ALA A 209 5.55 -20.67 4.78
CA ALA A 209 4.10 -20.75 4.60
C ALA A 209 3.58 -19.94 3.39
N THR A 210 4.38 -19.00 2.85
CA THR A 210 4.03 -18.17 1.70
C THR A 210 4.18 -18.87 0.35
N ASP A 211 4.91 -19.99 0.28
CA ASP A 211 5.18 -20.72 -0.98
C ASP A 211 4.12 -21.78 -1.33
N ARG A 212 3.12 -21.99 -0.46
CA ARG A 212 1.97 -22.90 -0.69
C ARG A 212 0.77 -22.19 -1.34
#